data_AF-A0A963FYK1-F1
#
_entry.id   AF-A0A963FYK1-F1
#
_cell.length_a   1.000
_cell.length_b   1.000
_cell.length_c   1.000
_cell.angle_alpha   90.00
_cell.angle_beta   90.00
_cell.angle_gamma   90.00
#
_symmetry.space_group_name_H-M   'P 1'
#
loop_
_entity.id
_entity.type
_entity.pdbx_description
1 polymer ?
#
loop_
_entity_poly.entity_id
_entity_poly.type
_entity_poly.pdbx_seq_one_letter_code
_entity_poly.pdbx_strand_id
1 'polypeptide(L)'
;MTENARASPAKEAARKLLRQLQKQFPVLEQARPLAIGIDREITAAVPDIDAKSLRAALRMHTGSTRYLKAMASESRRYNLAGDATDALNDEHRKRAQGMLDQRHKRREAEARERREQAAESRRTEKLQQLAARFSRDSK
;
A
#
# COMPACT_ATOMS: atom_id res chain seq x y z
N MET A 1 16.17 -4.14 -15.92
CA MET A 1 16.27 -4.07 -14.44
C MET A 1 15.30 -3.01 -13.98
N THR A 2 14.25 -3.40 -13.24
CA THR A 2 13.13 -2.51 -12.87
C THR A 2 13.62 -1.35 -12.01
N GLU A 3 13.42 -0.13 -12.51
CA GLU A 3 13.58 1.13 -11.78
C GLU A 3 12.91 1.03 -10.41
N ASN A 4 13.73 0.84 -9.38
CA ASN A 4 13.34 1.08 -8.00
C ASN A 4 13.12 2.59 -7.91
N ALA A 5 11.88 3.03 -8.14
CA ALA A 5 11.49 4.42 -8.03
C ALA A 5 11.92 4.93 -6.65
N ARG A 6 13.07 5.60 -6.58
CA ARG A 6 13.66 6.14 -5.35
C ARG A 6 12.56 6.93 -4.68
N ALA A 7 12.06 6.40 -3.57
CA ALA A 7 11.13 7.14 -2.78
C ALA A 7 11.85 8.39 -2.32
N SER A 8 11.24 9.57 -2.51
CA SER A 8 11.82 10.82 -2.01
C SER A 8 12.20 10.65 -0.54
N PRO A 9 13.28 11.25 -0.04
CA PRO A 9 13.77 11.05 1.33
C PRO A 9 12.66 11.29 2.38
N ALA A 10 11.76 12.24 2.12
CA ALA A 10 10.57 12.49 2.93
C ALA A 10 9.58 11.30 2.99
N LYS A 11 9.38 10.57 1.90
CA LYS A 11 8.53 9.36 1.85
C LYS A 11 9.18 8.20 2.60
N GLU A 12 10.51 8.08 2.57
CA GLU A 12 11.23 7.06 3.34
C GLU A 12 11.20 7.36 4.83
N ALA A 13 11.41 8.61 5.22
CA ALA A 13 11.24 9.07 6.60
C ALA A 13 9.81 8.78 7.12
N ALA A 14 8.78 9.11 6.33
CA ALA A 14 7.39 8.82 6.68
C ALA A 14 7.12 7.31 6.83
N ARG A 15 7.71 6.46 5.99
CA ARG A 15 7.59 4.99 6.13
C ARG A 15 8.29 4.49 7.40
N LYS A 16 9.48 4.99 7.70
CA LYS A 16 10.23 4.63 8.90
C LYS A 16 9.44 5.02 10.16
N LEU A 17 8.90 6.23 10.16
CA LEU A 17 8.06 6.74 11.23
C LEU A 17 6.80 5.90 11.41
N LEU A 18 6.11 5.57 10.31
CA LEU A 18 4.93 4.70 10.37
C LEU A 18 5.25 3.35 11.01
N ARG A 19 6.39 2.73 10.67
CA ARG A 19 6.81 1.47 11.28
C ARG A 19 7.12 1.59 12.76
N GLN A 20 7.69 2.72 13.20
CA GLN A 20 7.92 2.97 14.63
C GLN A 20 6.60 3.09 15.37
N LEU A 21 5.66 3.88 14.83
CA LEU A 21 4.32 4.05 15.41
C LEU A 21 3.55 2.73 15.47
N GLN A 22 3.68 1.87 14.45
CA GLN A 22 3.06 0.54 14.45
C GLN A 22 3.63 -0.39 15.53
N LYS A 23 4.89 -0.23 15.93
CA LYS A 23 5.46 -1.01 17.04
C LYS A 23 5.00 -0.52 18.40
N GLN A 24 4.69 0.76 18.52
CA GLN A 24 4.27 1.38 19.78
C GLN A 24 2.76 1.28 19.99
N PHE A 25 1.98 1.33 18.91
CA PHE A 25 0.51 1.40 18.97
C PHE A 25 -0.13 0.24 18.19
N PRO A 26 -0.77 -0.72 18.89
CA PRO A 26 -1.37 -1.90 18.24
C PRO A 26 -2.51 -1.54 17.28
N VAL A 27 -3.20 -0.41 17.52
CA VAL A 27 -4.27 0.10 16.65
C VAL A 27 -3.74 0.41 15.24
N LEU A 28 -2.56 1.03 15.16
CA LEU A 28 -1.88 1.33 13.89
C LEU A 28 -1.26 0.10 13.25
N GLU A 29 -0.78 -0.86 14.07
CA GLU A 29 -0.29 -2.13 13.57
C GLU A 29 -1.41 -2.91 12.89
N GLN A 30 -2.56 -3.04 13.55
CA GLN A 30 -3.72 -3.76 13.06
C GLN A 30 -4.42 -3.04 11.91
N ALA A 31 -4.13 -1.75 11.72
CA ALA A 31 -4.74 -0.86 10.75
C ALA A 31 -6.26 -0.69 10.97
N ARG A 32 -6.68 -0.66 12.24
CA ARG A 32 -8.07 -0.42 12.62
C ARG A 32 -8.53 0.98 12.19
N PRO A 33 -9.84 1.20 11.97
CA PRO A 33 -10.37 2.53 11.68
C PRO A 33 -9.98 3.53 12.76
N LEU A 34 -9.25 4.59 12.39
CA LEU A 34 -8.71 5.53 13.37
C LEU A 34 -9.75 6.61 13.75
N ALA A 35 -9.72 7.02 15.02
CA ALA A 35 -10.48 8.15 15.53
C ALA A 35 -10.14 9.46 14.80
N ILE A 36 -11.08 10.40 14.77
CA ILE A 36 -10.83 11.74 14.25
C ILE A 36 -9.88 12.45 15.21
N GLY A 37 -8.79 13.05 14.69
CA GLY A 37 -7.81 13.73 15.52
C GLY A 37 -6.72 12.83 16.11
N ILE A 38 -6.57 11.59 15.63
CA ILE A 38 -5.52 10.66 16.07
C ILE A 38 -4.10 11.25 15.92
N ASP A 39 -3.91 12.20 15.00
CA ASP A 39 -2.64 12.93 14.84
C ASP A 39 -2.29 13.75 16.08
N ARG A 40 -3.28 14.34 16.74
CA ARG A 40 -3.08 15.06 18.01
C ARG A 40 -2.75 14.10 19.15
N GLU A 41 -3.45 12.98 19.24
CA GLU A 41 -3.17 11.94 20.24
C GLU A 41 -1.74 11.38 20.08
N ILE A 42 -1.32 11.10 18.84
CA ILE A 42 0.05 10.62 18.56
C ILE A 42 1.08 11.68 18.92
N THR A 43 0.85 12.95 18.59
CA THR A 43 1.78 14.04 18.91
C THR A 43 1.86 14.29 20.42
N ALA A 44 0.76 14.11 21.15
CA ALA A 44 0.75 14.18 22.61
C ALA A 44 1.50 13.01 23.26
N ALA A 45 1.39 11.80 22.71
CA ALA A 45 2.09 10.62 23.20
C ALA A 45 3.59 10.61 22.83
N VAL A 46 3.96 11.22 21.70
CA VAL A 46 5.33 11.29 21.19
C VAL A 46 5.65 12.74 20.81
N PRO A 47 6.12 13.57 21.76
CA PRO A 47 6.29 15.02 21.54
C PRO A 47 7.40 15.39 20.54
N ASP A 48 8.35 14.50 20.27
CA ASP A 48 9.47 14.74 19.32
C ASP A 48 9.14 14.42 17.86
N ILE A 49 7.85 14.20 17.53
CA ILE A 49 7.45 13.80 16.19
C ILE A 49 7.24 15.01 15.26
N ASP A 50 7.86 14.99 14.08
CA ASP A 50 7.58 15.99 13.06
C ASP A 50 6.16 15.81 12.49
N ALA A 51 5.30 16.81 12.70
CA ALA A 51 3.90 16.80 12.26
C ALA A 51 3.75 16.61 10.74
N LYS A 52 4.70 17.10 9.94
CA LYS A 52 4.66 16.93 8.47
C LYS A 52 4.90 15.47 8.09
N SER A 53 5.93 14.86 8.69
CA SER A 53 6.25 13.44 8.51
C SER A 53 5.14 12.54 9.07
N LEU A 54 4.52 12.90 10.19
CA LEU A 54 3.37 12.19 10.77
C LEU A 54 2.17 12.21 9.81
N ARG A 55 1.81 13.38 9.29
CA ARG A 55 0.69 13.49 8.33
C ARG A 55 0.95 12.68 7.06
N ALA A 56 2.18 12.68 6.56
CA ALA A 56 2.58 11.86 5.42
C ALA A 56 2.46 10.35 5.75
N ALA A 57 2.95 9.93 6.93
CA ALA A 57 2.87 8.55 7.41
C ALA A 57 1.41 8.09 7.54
N LEU A 58 0.54 8.91 8.15
CA LEU A 58 -0.88 8.63 8.30
C LEU A 58 -1.59 8.55 6.95
N ARG A 59 -1.29 9.46 6.00
CA ARG A 59 -1.83 9.39 4.63
C ARG A 59 -1.45 8.11 3.91
N MET A 60 -0.23 7.61 4.14
CA MET A 60 0.21 6.33 3.59
C MET A 60 -0.52 5.15 4.25
N HIS A 61 -0.73 5.23 5.56
CA HIS A 61 -1.45 4.22 6.32
C HIS A 61 -2.92 4.11 5.90
N THR A 62 -3.64 5.23 5.85
CA THR A 62 -5.06 5.27 5.47
C THR A 62 -5.28 4.91 4.00
N GLY A 63 -4.29 5.16 3.14
CA GLY A 63 -4.27 4.71 1.74
C GLY A 63 -3.88 3.23 1.55
N SER A 64 -3.57 2.48 2.61
CA SER A 64 -3.15 1.09 2.50
C SER A 64 -4.36 0.15 2.29
N THR A 65 -4.16 -0.94 1.52
CA THR A 65 -5.20 -1.95 1.30
C THR A 65 -5.65 -2.59 2.63
N ARG A 66 -4.74 -2.75 3.61
CA ARG A 66 -5.05 -3.30 4.93
C ARG A 66 -6.03 -2.40 5.67
N TYR A 67 -5.77 -1.09 5.70
CA TYR A 67 -6.65 -0.11 6.32
C TYR A 67 -8.03 -0.03 5.64
N LEU A 68 -8.06 -0.02 4.31
CA LEU A 68 -9.33 -0.01 3.56
C LEU A 68 -10.18 -1.26 3.85
N LYS A 69 -9.56 -2.42 4.05
CA LYS A 69 -10.27 -3.65 4.47
C LYS A 69 -10.85 -3.52 5.88
N ALA A 70 -10.06 -3.05 6.84
CA ALA A 70 -10.53 -2.82 8.20
C ALA A 70 -11.70 -1.81 8.23
N MET A 71 -11.59 -0.71 7.48
CA MET A 71 -12.69 0.25 7.31
C MET A 71 -13.95 -0.32 6.66
N ALA A 72 -13.84 -1.34 5.80
CA ALA A 72 -15.01 -1.99 5.22
C ALA A 72 -15.70 -2.97 6.19
N SER A 73 -14.93 -3.57 7.10
CA SER A 73 -15.41 -4.61 8.02
C SER A 73 -15.91 -4.08 9.36
N GLU A 74 -15.27 -3.06 9.91
CA GLU A 74 -15.55 -2.56 11.26
C GLU A 74 -16.59 -1.43 11.24
N SER A 75 -17.37 -1.32 12.32
CA SER A 75 -18.47 -0.33 12.46
C SER A 75 -18.12 0.85 13.36
N ARG A 76 -16.96 0.82 14.03
CA ARG A 76 -16.52 1.87 14.98
C ARG A 76 -15.07 2.28 14.69
N ARG A 77 -14.74 3.50 15.12
CA ARG A 77 -13.37 4.03 15.13
C ARG A 77 -12.72 3.78 16.47
N TYR A 78 -11.39 3.75 16.49
CA TYR A 78 -10.59 3.46 17.67
C TYR A 78 -9.60 4.59 17.93
N ASN A 79 -9.47 4.99 19.20
CA ASN A 79 -8.44 5.91 19.66
C ASN A 79 -7.07 5.21 19.75
N LEU A 80 -6.04 5.94 20.21
CA LEU A 80 -4.69 5.38 20.38
C LEU A 80 -4.62 4.27 21.45
N ALA A 81 -5.50 4.33 22.46
CA ALA A 81 -5.60 3.37 23.55
C ALA A 81 -6.32 2.07 23.14
N GLY A 82 -7.03 2.07 22.01
CA GLY A 82 -7.81 0.92 21.52
C GLY A 82 -9.28 0.92 21.95
N ASP A 83 -9.77 2.02 22.53
CA ASP A 83 -11.18 2.19 22.85
C ASP A 83 -11.98 2.60 21.63
N ALA A 84 -13.19 2.07 21.52
CA ALA A 84 -14.12 2.45 20.46
C ALA A 84 -14.68 3.85 20.73
N THR A 85 -14.49 4.76 19.78
CA THR A 85 -14.95 6.15 19.84
C THR A 85 -16.18 6.33 18.96
N ASP A 86 -16.01 6.89 17.77
CA ASP A 86 -17.11 7.28 16.90
C ASP A 86 -17.64 6.11 16.08
N ALA A 87 -18.94 6.13 15.78
CA ALA A 87 -19.54 5.23 14.81
C ALA A 87 -18.99 5.53 13.40
N LEU A 88 -18.61 4.48 12.68
CA LEU A 88 -18.18 4.58 11.30
C LEU A 88 -19.41 4.58 10.38
N ASN A 89 -19.64 5.70 9.69
CA ASN A 89 -20.75 5.83 8.74
C ASN A 89 -20.58 4.84 7.55
N ASP A 90 -21.69 4.24 7.14
CA ASP A 90 -21.83 3.29 6.04
C ASP A 90 -21.33 3.84 4.71
N GLU A 91 -21.46 5.14 4.49
CA GLU A 91 -20.90 5.80 3.29
C GLU A 91 -19.38 5.64 3.19
N HIS A 92 -18.67 5.77 4.32
CA HIS A 92 -17.23 5.57 4.36
C HIS A 92 -16.85 4.12 4.10
N ARG A 93 -17.67 3.17 4.58
CA ARG A 93 -17.48 1.73 4.32
C ARG A 93 -17.66 1.40 2.84
N LYS A 94 -18.73 1.90 2.21
CA LYS A 94 -18.98 1.75 0.76
C LYS A 94 -17.87 2.36 -0.07
N ARG A 95 -17.38 3.55 0.31
CA ARG A 95 -16.25 4.18 -0.38
C ARG A 95 -14.96 3.36 -0.25
N ALA A 96 -14.69 2.80 0.94
CA ALA A 96 -13.54 1.93 1.16
C ALA A 96 -13.60 0.66 0.29
N GLN A 97 -14.78 0.02 0.21
CA GLN A 97 -15.03 -1.12 -0.67
C GLN A 97 -14.79 -0.76 -2.15
N GLY A 98 -15.36 0.34 -2.64
CA GLY A 98 -15.15 0.78 -4.03
C GLY A 98 -13.68 1.05 -4.36
N MET A 99 -12.91 1.60 -3.42
CA MET A 99 -11.47 1.79 -3.58
C MET A 99 -10.69 0.46 -3.63
N LEU A 100 -11.12 -0.56 -2.88
CA LEU A 100 -10.54 -1.89 -2.95
C LEU A 100 -10.80 -2.56 -4.29
N ASP A 101 -12.03 -2.49 -4.79
CA ASP A 101 -12.44 -3.09 -6.07
C ASP A 101 -11.69 -2.44 -7.24
N GLN A 102 -11.58 -1.11 -7.24
CA GLN A 102 -10.81 -0.39 -8.25
C GLN A 102 -9.34 -0.82 -8.26
N ARG A 103 -8.75 -1.04 -7.07
CA ARG A 103 -7.37 -1.54 -6.95
C ARG A 103 -7.23 -2.97 -7.40
N HIS A 104 -8.22 -3.81 -7.13
CA HIS A 104 -8.23 -5.20 -7.58
C HIS A 104 -8.22 -5.27 -9.10
N LYS A 105 -9.16 -4.59 -9.75
CA LYS A 105 -9.27 -4.52 -11.22
C LYS A 105 -7.98 -4.00 -11.86
N ARG A 106 -7.39 -2.95 -11.29
CA ARG A 106 -6.11 -2.40 -11.77
C ARG A 106 -4.97 -3.42 -11.67
N ARG A 107 -4.86 -4.13 -10.53
CA ARG A 107 -3.82 -5.15 -10.34
C ARG A 107 -4.00 -6.35 -11.28
N GLU A 108 -5.23 -6.76 -11.54
CA GLU A 108 -5.52 -7.83 -12.48
C GLU A 108 -5.14 -7.45 -13.91
N ALA A 109 -5.46 -6.23 -14.34
CA ALA A 109 -5.04 -5.70 -15.64
C ALA A 109 -3.50 -5.66 -15.76
N GLU A 110 -2.80 -5.07 -14.78
CA GLU A 110 -1.34 -5.02 -14.76
C GLU A 110 -0.71 -6.43 -14.74
N ALA A 111 -1.32 -7.39 -14.03
CA ALA A 111 -0.84 -8.78 -13.99
C ALA A 111 -1.04 -9.49 -15.33
N ARG A 112 -2.15 -9.22 -16.04
CA ARG A 112 -2.41 -9.75 -17.37
C ARG A 112 -1.41 -9.22 -18.39
N GLU A 113 -1.20 -7.91 -18.43
CA GLU A 113 -0.21 -7.27 -19.31
C GLU A 113 1.20 -7.83 -19.09
N ARG A 114 1.61 -7.99 -17.82
CA ARG A 114 2.93 -8.60 -17.49
C ARG A 114 3.05 -10.04 -17.98
N ARG A 115 1.98 -10.83 -17.92
CA ARG A 115 1.98 -12.23 -18.42
C ARG A 115 2.09 -12.26 -19.94
N GLU A 116 1.38 -11.37 -20.64
CA GLU A 116 1.43 -11.25 -22.10
C GLU A 116 2.83 -10.82 -22.56
N GLN A 117 3.43 -9.80 -21.94
CA GLN A 117 4.81 -9.37 -22.22
C GLN A 117 5.85 -10.47 -21.93
N ALA A 118 5.66 -11.23 -20.84
CA ALA A 118 6.52 -12.36 -20.50
C ALA A 118 6.38 -13.52 -21.51
N ALA A 119 5.19 -13.75 -22.07
CA ALA A 119 4.98 -14.76 -23.10
C ALA A 119 5.60 -14.33 -24.45
N GLU A 120 5.48 -13.05 -24.80
CA GLU A 120 6.05 -12.50 -26.03
C GLU A 120 7.58 -12.52 -26.00
N SER A 121 8.21 -12.06 -24.91
CA SER A 121 9.67 -12.15 -24.72
C SER A 121 10.19 -13.59 -24.81
N ARG A 122 9.51 -14.55 -24.18
CA ARG A 122 9.87 -15.98 -24.33
C ARG A 122 9.74 -16.48 -25.76
N ARG A 123 8.77 -15.96 -26.53
CA ARG A 123 8.58 -16.33 -27.93
C ARG A 123 9.70 -15.75 -28.80
N THR A 124 10.07 -14.48 -28.60
CA THR A 124 11.15 -13.83 -29.35
C THR A 124 12.50 -14.47 -29.04
N GLU A 125 12.80 -14.78 -27.78
CA GLU A 125 14.01 -15.49 -27.37
C GLU A 125 14.12 -16.87 -28.04
N LYS A 126 13.02 -17.66 -28.07
CA LYS A 126 13.01 -18.96 -28.76
C LYS A 126 13.25 -18.83 -30.27
N LEU A 127 12.64 -17.84 -30.92
CA LEU A 127 12.84 -17.60 -32.35
C LEU A 127 14.31 -17.22 -32.64
N GLN A 128 14.91 -16.38 -31.81
CA GLN A 128 16.32 -16.02 -31.93
C GLN A 128 17.25 -17.22 -31.74
N GLN A 129 16.97 -18.09 -30.75
CA GLN A 129 17.74 -19.32 -30.55
C GLN A 129 17.68 -20.26 -31.75
N LEU A 130 16.50 -20.42 -32.35
CA LEU A 130 16.33 -21.23 -33.56
C LEU A 130 17.11 -20.63 -34.73
N ALA A 131 16.99 -19.32 -34.98
CA ALA A 131 17.74 -18.64 -36.03
C ALA A 131 19.25 -18.78 -35.84
N ALA A 132 19.76 -18.64 -34.62
CA ALA A 132 21.17 -18.82 -34.31
C ALA A 132 21.66 -20.25 -34.55
N ARG A 133 20.81 -21.26 -34.31
CA ARG A 133 21.12 -22.67 -34.57
C ARG A 133 21.25 -22.94 -36.07
N PHE A 134 20.27 -22.51 -36.88
CA PHE A 134 20.30 -22.73 -38.33
C PHE A 134 21.45 -22.02 -39.03
N SER A 135 21.87 -20.85 -38.56
CA SER A 135 23.04 -20.14 -39.11
C SER A 135 24.38 -20.81 -38.82
N ARG A 136 24.44 -21.72 -37.85
CA ARG A 136 25.68 -22.41 -37.43
C ARG A 136 25.91 -23.73 -38.15
N ASP A 137 24.86 -24.34 -38.69
CA ASP A 137 24.91 -25.60 -39.44
C ASP A 137 25.12 -25.38 -40.96
N SER A 138 25.23 -24.13 -41.43
CA SER A 138 25.38 -23.76 -42.86
C SER A 138 26.82 -23.50 -43.31
N LYS A 139 27.84 -23.95 -42.57
CA LYS A 139 29.27 -23.71 -42.87
C LYS A 139 30.08 -24.97 -42.71
#